data_AF-A0A959TFK0-F1
#
_entry.id   AF-A0A959TFK0-F1
#
_cell.length_a   1.000
_cell.length_b   1.000
_cell.length_c   1.000
_cell.angle_alpha   90.00
_cell.angle_beta   90.00
_cell.angle_gamma   90.00
#
_symmetry.space_group_name_H-M   'P 1'
#
loop_
_entity.id
_entity.type
_entity.pdbx_description
1 polymer ?
#
loop_
_entity_poly.entity_id
_entity_poly.type
_entity_poly.pdbx_seq_one_letter_code
_entity_poly.pdbx_strand_id
1 'polypeptide(L)'
;MPYPNFNKMDTEDIYSIIAYLRTLDPIEATHGPSEADFPVSVIMHMIPEEPHPTPRPDPSDAKAYGAYMANAAGCVECHTETVKGEKVGKPMAGGFTFNMPNGAVLRSPNITMHESGLGGWTREMFIQRFKQYADSSYVAPKVDWEKGEFQTIMPWSMYAGMTEQDLGAIYDYLKTVQPVANQVVTWT
;
A
#
# COMPACT_ATOMS: atom_id res chain seq x y z
N MET A 1 1.59 -3.49 -11.84
CA MET A 1 0.42 -3.61 -10.95
C MET A 1 0.60 -4.88 -10.12
N PRO A 2 0.42 -4.88 -8.79
CA PRO A 2 0.59 -6.05 -7.93
C PRO A 2 -0.55 -7.05 -8.14
N TYR A 3 -0.65 -7.59 -9.36
CA TYR A 3 -1.70 -8.52 -9.77
C TYR A 3 -1.86 -9.74 -8.83
N PRO A 4 -0.81 -10.30 -8.19
CA PRO A 4 -0.96 -11.44 -7.28
C PRO A 4 -1.72 -11.14 -5.98
N ASN A 5 -1.93 -9.85 -5.68
CA ASN A 5 -2.77 -9.42 -4.55
C ASN A 5 -4.20 -9.20 -5.03
N PHE A 6 -4.38 -8.56 -6.19
CA PHE A 6 -5.70 -8.26 -6.74
C PHE A 6 -6.42 -9.49 -7.30
N ASN A 7 -5.69 -10.51 -7.75
CA ASN A 7 -6.27 -11.75 -8.28
C ASN A 7 -6.95 -12.62 -7.20
N LYS A 8 -6.88 -12.22 -5.92
CA LYS A 8 -7.56 -12.85 -4.78
C LYS A 8 -8.77 -12.07 -4.28
N MET A 9 -9.00 -10.86 -4.80
CA MET A 9 -10.12 -10.03 -4.37
C MET A 9 -11.47 -10.66 -4.76
N ASP A 10 -12.53 -10.28 -4.04
CA ASP A 10 -13.89 -10.68 -4.39
C ASP A 10 -14.23 -10.15 -5.78
N THR A 11 -14.90 -10.98 -6.57
CA THR A 11 -15.30 -10.63 -7.93
C THR A 11 -16.25 -9.43 -7.94
N GLU A 12 -17.14 -9.32 -6.96
CA GLU A 12 -18.09 -8.19 -6.84
C GLU A 12 -17.38 -6.88 -6.51
N ASP A 13 -16.32 -6.92 -5.70
CA ASP A 13 -15.52 -5.72 -5.42
C ASP A 13 -14.73 -5.27 -6.67
N ILE A 14 -14.19 -6.22 -7.45
CA ILE A 14 -13.55 -5.91 -8.74
C ILE A 14 -14.55 -5.31 -9.73
N TYR A 15 -15.76 -5.88 -9.84
CA TYR A 15 -16.82 -5.32 -10.68
C TYR A 15 -17.25 -3.93 -10.23
N SER A 16 -17.31 -3.69 -8.91
CA SER A 16 -17.61 -2.37 -8.35
C SER A 16 -16.54 -1.34 -8.72
N ILE A 17 -15.26 -1.71 -8.68
CA ILE A 17 -14.15 -0.85 -9.12
C ILE A 17 -14.28 -0.56 -10.63
N ILE A 18 -14.52 -1.58 -11.46
CA ILE A 18 -14.70 -1.39 -12.91
C ILE A 18 -15.89 -0.49 -13.21
N ALA A 19 -17.01 -0.69 -12.53
CA ALA A 19 -18.20 0.13 -12.66
C ALA A 19 -17.91 1.58 -12.29
N TYR A 20 -17.26 1.83 -11.15
CA TYR A 20 -16.85 3.17 -10.72
C TYR A 20 -15.92 3.84 -11.74
N LEU A 21 -14.86 3.15 -12.21
CA LEU A 21 -13.92 3.71 -13.18
C LEU A 21 -14.62 4.10 -14.50
N ARG A 22 -15.66 3.36 -14.91
CA ARG A 22 -16.48 3.69 -16.09
C ARG A 22 -17.41 4.89 -15.90
N THR A 23 -17.60 5.37 -14.67
CA THR A 23 -18.35 6.61 -14.39
C THR A 23 -17.49 7.86 -14.48
N LEU A 24 -16.16 7.73 -14.49
CA LEU A 24 -15.25 8.85 -14.56
C LEU A 24 -15.17 9.39 -16.00
N ASP A 25 -15.14 10.72 -16.15
CA ASP A 25 -14.93 11.34 -17.45
C ASP A 25 -13.55 10.93 -18.01
N PRO A 26 -13.49 10.43 -19.25
CA PRO A 26 -12.22 10.05 -19.86
C PRO A 26 -11.36 11.30 -20.09
N ILE A 27 -10.08 11.21 -19.74
CA ILE A 27 -9.09 12.19 -20.16
C ILE A 27 -8.53 11.71 -21.50
N GLU A 28 -8.99 12.33 -22.58
CA GLU A 28 -8.49 12.04 -23.93
C GLU A 28 -7.00 12.36 -24.02
N ALA A 29 -6.19 11.34 -24.23
CA ALA A 29 -4.74 11.45 -24.39
C ALA A 29 -4.26 10.56 -25.53
N THR A 30 -3.48 11.14 -26.44
CA THR A 30 -2.84 10.41 -27.53
C THR A 30 -1.45 9.95 -27.08
N HIS A 31 -1.38 8.73 -26.58
CA HIS A 31 -0.13 7.99 -26.39
C HIS A 31 0.10 7.06 -27.58
N GLY A 32 1.37 6.80 -27.90
CA GLY A 32 1.71 5.71 -28.82
C GLY A 32 1.27 4.35 -28.25
N PRO A 33 1.25 3.29 -29.07
CA PRO A 33 1.02 1.95 -28.57
C PRO A 33 2.05 1.60 -27.48
N SER A 34 1.60 0.89 -26.45
CA SER A 34 2.52 0.36 -25.42
C SER A 34 3.37 -0.73 -26.05
N GLU A 35 4.65 -0.45 -26.28
CA GLU A 35 5.62 -1.41 -26.77
C GLU A 35 6.62 -1.75 -25.67
N ALA A 36 6.94 -3.04 -25.55
CA ALA A 36 7.99 -3.52 -24.66
C ALA A 36 9.07 -4.22 -25.47
N ASP A 37 10.31 -3.88 -25.21
CA ASP A 37 11.44 -4.45 -25.92
C ASP A 37 11.59 -5.95 -25.60
N PHE A 38 12.11 -6.70 -26.57
CA PHE A 38 12.56 -8.07 -26.32
C PHE A 38 13.75 -8.05 -25.34
N PRO A 39 13.78 -8.92 -24.30
CA PRO A 39 12.89 -10.05 -24.04
C PRO A 39 11.70 -9.77 -23.10
N VAL A 40 11.53 -8.53 -22.62
CA VAL A 40 10.48 -8.16 -21.65
C VAL A 40 9.08 -8.45 -22.18
N SER A 41 8.84 -8.23 -23.47
CA SER A 41 7.56 -8.58 -24.11
C SER A 41 7.18 -10.04 -23.92
N VAL A 42 8.11 -10.98 -24.08
CA VAL A 42 7.84 -12.41 -23.88
C VAL A 42 7.56 -12.71 -22.41
N ILE A 43 8.38 -12.15 -21.51
CA ILE A 43 8.24 -12.34 -20.06
C ILE A 43 6.86 -11.86 -19.57
N MET A 44 6.40 -10.70 -20.03
CA MET A 44 5.10 -10.15 -19.62
C MET A 44 3.90 -11.01 -20.01
N HIS A 45 3.97 -11.76 -21.12
CA HIS A 45 2.90 -12.68 -21.52
C HIS A 45 2.91 -14.01 -20.73
N MET A 46 4.02 -14.34 -20.06
CA MET A 46 4.21 -15.61 -19.35
C MET A 46 4.07 -15.49 -17.83
N ILE A 47 4.07 -14.27 -17.29
CA ILE A 47 3.95 -13.99 -15.85
C ILE A 47 2.52 -14.14 -15.29
N PRO A 48 1.43 -13.75 -15.99
CA PRO A 48 0.10 -13.77 -15.38
C PRO A 48 -0.39 -15.18 -15.02
N GLU A 49 -0.89 -15.34 -13.80
CA GLU A 49 -1.59 -16.54 -13.33
C GLU A 49 -3.10 -16.36 -13.44
N GLU A 50 -3.83 -17.48 -13.54
CA GLU A 50 -5.29 -17.49 -13.47
C GLU A 50 -5.77 -16.89 -12.12
N PRO A 51 -6.84 -16.09 -12.12
CA PRO A 51 -7.33 -15.48 -10.89
C PRO A 51 -7.96 -16.53 -9.96
N HIS A 52 -7.75 -16.32 -8.67
CA HIS A 52 -8.28 -17.17 -7.60
C HIS A 52 -9.03 -16.28 -6.59
N PRO A 53 -10.17 -15.68 -7.00
CA PRO A 53 -10.91 -14.76 -6.16
C PRO A 53 -11.44 -15.47 -4.92
N THR A 54 -11.34 -14.81 -3.77
CA THR A 54 -11.95 -15.27 -2.52
C THR A 54 -13.12 -14.35 -2.16
N PRO A 55 -14.22 -14.89 -1.60
CA PRO A 55 -15.31 -14.05 -1.11
C PRO A 55 -14.80 -13.04 -0.07
N ARG A 56 -15.31 -11.81 -0.14
CA ARG A 56 -15.01 -10.78 0.85
C ARG A 56 -15.46 -11.27 2.23
N PRO A 57 -14.58 -11.29 3.24
CA PRO A 57 -14.96 -11.66 4.59
C PRO A 57 -16.02 -10.72 5.16
N ASP A 58 -16.85 -11.22 6.07
CA ASP A 58 -17.81 -10.39 6.79
C ASP A 58 -17.07 -9.34 7.64
N PRO A 59 -17.43 -8.05 7.58
CA PRO A 59 -16.78 -7.00 8.37
C PRO A 59 -16.85 -7.19 9.90
N SER A 60 -17.70 -8.09 10.40
CA SER A 60 -17.73 -8.50 11.81
C SER A 60 -16.56 -9.40 12.20
N ASP A 61 -15.97 -10.15 11.26
CA ASP A 61 -14.66 -10.79 11.44
C ASP A 61 -13.54 -9.80 11.10
N ALA A 62 -13.26 -8.91 12.05
CA ALA A 62 -12.29 -7.83 11.87
C ALA A 62 -10.90 -8.30 11.42
N LYS A 63 -10.47 -9.52 11.78
CA LYS A 63 -9.15 -10.03 11.39
C LYS A 63 -9.13 -10.52 9.96
N ALA A 64 -10.12 -11.33 9.55
CA ALA A 64 -10.21 -11.81 8.18
C ALA A 64 -10.50 -10.64 7.22
N TYR A 65 -11.44 -9.77 7.58
CA TYR A 65 -11.75 -8.57 6.82
C TYR A 65 -10.55 -7.60 6.76
N GLY A 66 -9.83 -7.43 7.87
CA GLY A 66 -8.61 -6.63 7.92
C GLY A 66 -7.50 -7.15 7.01
N ALA A 67 -7.32 -8.46 6.92
CA ALA A 67 -6.38 -9.09 6.00
C ALA A 67 -6.76 -8.79 4.53
N TYR A 68 -8.05 -8.91 4.21
CA TYR A 68 -8.60 -8.59 2.90
C TYR A 68 -8.35 -7.11 2.54
N MET A 69 -8.67 -6.19 3.46
CA MET A 69 -8.46 -4.75 3.25
C MET A 69 -6.98 -4.37 3.16
N ALA A 70 -6.10 -4.95 3.97
CA ALA A 70 -4.66 -4.70 3.90
C ALA A 70 -4.04 -5.22 2.59
N ASN A 71 -4.56 -6.33 2.06
CA ASN A 71 -4.18 -6.86 0.76
C ASN A 71 -4.67 -5.95 -0.39
N ALA A 72 -5.95 -5.56 -0.37
CA ALA A 72 -6.54 -4.68 -1.37
C ALA A 72 -5.89 -3.28 -1.37
N ALA A 73 -5.52 -2.76 -0.20
CA ALA A 73 -4.76 -1.52 -0.02
C ALA A 73 -3.26 -1.67 -0.30
N GLY A 74 -2.76 -2.88 -0.58
CA GLY A 74 -1.36 -3.10 -0.96
C GLY A 74 -0.34 -2.76 0.12
N CYS A 75 -0.69 -2.82 1.41
CA CYS A 75 0.22 -2.43 2.50
C CYS A 75 1.56 -3.19 2.43
N VAL A 76 1.51 -4.49 2.08
CA VAL A 76 2.68 -5.37 1.99
C VAL A 76 3.64 -4.99 0.87
N GLU A 77 3.17 -4.29 -0.17
CA GLU A 77 3.99 -3.93 -1.33
C GLU A 77 5.02 -2.86 -0.98
N CYS A 78 4.62 -1.88 -0.16
CA CYS A 78 5.54 -0.84 0.28
C CYS A 78 6.18 -1.19 1.62
N HIS A 79 5.49 -1.87 2.54
CA HIS A 79 6.04 -2.18 3.87
C HIS A 79 6.80 -3.51 3.93
N THR A 80 7.33 -4.00 2.81
CA THR A 80 8.21 -5.17 2.79
C THR A 80 9.42 -4.88 1.92
N GLU A 81 10.62 -5.08 2.44
CA GLU A 81 11.85 -4.91 1.67
C GLU A 81 11.82 -5.75 0.39
N THR A 82 12.06 -5.08 -0.74
CA THR A 82 12.06 -5.67 -2.07
C THR A 82 13.34 -5.28 -2.78
N VAL A 83 14.04 -6.26 -3.33
CA VAL A 83 15.29 -6.06 -4.08
C VAL A 83 15.09 -6.67 -5.46
N LYS A 84 15.29 -5.86 -6.51
CA LYS A 84 15.12 -6.29 -7.92
C LYS A 84 13.75 -6.94 -8.22
N GLY A 85 12.70 -6.48 -7.54
CA GLY A 85 11.33 -6.99 -7.73
C GLY A 85 10.97 -8.20 -6.84
N GLU A 86 11.92 -8.75 -6.09
CA GLU A 86 11.69 -9.87 -5.17
C GLU A 86 11.55 -9.38 -3.73
N LYS A 87 10.51 -9.83 -3.03
CA LYS A 87 10.31 -9.55 -1.60
C LYS A 87 11.32 -10.37 -0.80
N VAL A 88 12.36 -9.71 -0.29
CA VAL A 88 13.44 -10.32 0.51
C VAL A 88 13.24 -10.10 2.01
N GLY A 89 12.48 -9.07 2.38
CA GLY A 89 12.15 -8.76 3.76
C GLY A 89 11.06 -9.64 4.34
N LYS A 90 10.93 -9.62 5.67
CA LYS A 90 9.74 -10.17 6.34
C LYS A 90 8.51 -9.32 6.00
N PRO A 91 7.33 -9.94 5.78
CA PRO A 91 6.12 -9.20 5.45
C PRO A 91 5.85 -8.08 6.46
N MET A 92 5.53 -6.88 5.96
CA MET A 92 5.18 -5.70 6.78
C MET A 92 6.32 -5.16 7.67
N ALA A 93 7.54 -5.69 7.56
CA ALA A 93 8.68 -5.28 8.38
C ALA A 93 9.39 -4.00 7.91
N GLY A 94 8.90 -3.36 6.85
CA GLY A 94 9.51 -2.17 6.25
C GLY A 94 10.76 -2.45 5.43
N GLY A 95 11.52 -1.41 5.13
CA GLY A 95 12.82 -1.48 4.44
C GLY A 95 12.75 -1.34 2.92
N PHE A 96 11.56 -1.22 2.33
CA PHE A 96 11.46 -0.90 0.90
C PHE A 96 12.05 0.48 0.65
N THR A 97 12.95 0.57 -0.33
CA THR A 97 13.73 1.77 -0.62
C THR A 97 13.17 2.54 -1.81
N PHE A 98 13.00 3.83 -1.63
CA PHE A 98 12.57 4.79 -2.65
C PHE A 98 13.67 5.84 -2.84
N ASN A 99 14.31 5.82 -4.01
CA ASN A 99 15.37 6.76 -4.35
C ASN A 99 14.74 8.05 -4.87
N MET A 100 15.04 9.16 -4.21
CA MET A 100 14.54 10.48 -4.59
C MET A 100 15.48 11.14 -5.61
N PRO A 101 14.96 12.01 -6.50
CA PRO A 101 15.76 12.70 -7.52
C PRO A 101 16.94 13.52 -6.96
N ASN A 102 16.85 14.00 -5.72
CA ASN A 102 17.90 14.78 -5.05
C ASN A 102 18.98 13.91 -4.38
N GLY A 103 18.93 12.58 -4.56
CA GLY A 103 19.85 11.63 -3.93
C GLY A 103 19.44 11.19 -2.53
N ALA A 104 18.38 11.75 -1.95
CA ALA A 104 17.83 11.27 -0.69
C ALA A 104 17.20 9.88 -0.87
N VAL A 105 17.17 9.12 0.20
CA VAL A 105 16.65 7.76 0.22
C VAL A 105 15.58 7.64 1.30
N LEU A 106 14.33 7.47 0.87
CA LEU A 106 13.20 7.16 1.73
C LEU A 106 13.08 5.65 1.90
N ARG A 107 12.85 5.18 3.12
CA ARG A 107 12.58 3.77 3.41
C ARG A 107 11.26 3.60 4.14
N SER A 108 10.47 2.60 3.73
CA SER A 108 9.21 2.30 4.41
C SER A 108 9.44 1.83 5.84
N PRO A 109 8.66 2.32 6.82
CA PRO A 109 8.80 1.89 8.21
C PRO A 109 8.27 0.46 8.42
N ASN A 110 8.72 -0.17 9.49
CA ASN A 110 8.13 -1.40 10.00
C ASN A 110 6.72 -1.11 10.55
N ILE A 111 5.73 -1.89 10.14
CA ILE A 111 4.34 -1.77 10.62
C ILE A 111 3.84 -3.01 11.36
N THR A 112 4.73 -3.94 11.69
CA THR A 112 4.40 -5.07 12.58
C THR A 112 4.24 -4.58 14.03
N MET A 113 3.59 -5.38 14.88
CA MET A 113 3.41 -5.07 16.32
C MET A 113 4.68 -5.31 17.16
N HIS A 114 5.82 -4.84 16.67
CA HIS A 114 7.09 -4.78 17.38
C HIS A 114 7.38 -3.35 17.86
N GLU A 115 8.23 -3.18 18.87
CA GLU A 115 8.63 -1.87 19.40
C GLU A 115 9.21 -0.93 18.31
N SER A 116 9.98 -1.50 17.38
CA SER A 116 10.53 -0.78 16.22
C SER A 116 9.51 -0.50 15.10
N GLY A 117 8.23 -0.84 15.31
CA GLY A 117 7.11 -0.61 14.41
C GLY A 117 5.88 -0.04 15.14
N LEU A 118 4.74 -0.71 15.06
CA LEU A 118 3.48 -0.27 15.66
C LEU A 118 3.24 -0.79 17.09
N GLY A 119 4.21 -1.44 17.73
CA GLY A 119 4.01 -2.10 19.04
C GLY A 119 3.53 -1.17 20.16
N GLY A 120 3.85 0.11 20.09
CA GLY A 120 3.36 1.13 21.04
C GLY A 120 2.09 1.87 20.61
N TRP A 121 1.52 1.57 19.44
CA TRP A 121 0.37 2.29 18.89
C TRP A 121 -0.94 1.66 19.37
N THR A 122 -1.89 2.49 19.77
CA THR A 122 -3.28 2.04 19.96
C THR A 122 -4.02 1.99 18.63
N ARG A 123 -5.16 1.30 18.61
CA ARG A 123 -6.05 1.25 17.44
C ARG A 123 -6.52 2.64 17.03
N GLU A 124 -6.82 3.48 18.01
CA GLU A 124 -7.26 4.87 17.81
C GLU A 124 -6.14 5.71 17.21
N MET A 125 -4.89 5.58 17.73
CA MET A 125 -3.73 6.27 17.15
C MET A 125 -3.53 5.90 15.68
N PHE A 126 -3.67 4.60 15.36
CA PHE A 126 -3.58 4.12 13.99
C PHE A 126 -4.65 4.76 13.10
N ILE A 127 -5.92 4.71 13.49
CA ILE A 127 -7.04 5.30 12.72
C ILE A 127 -6.84 6.81 12.54
N GLN A 128 -6.55 7.53 13.62
CA GLN A 128 -6.38 8.98 13.59
C GLN A 128 -5.21 9.41 12.71
N ARG A 129 -4.15 8.59 12.62
CA ARG A 129 -3.02 8.86 11.72
C ARG A 129 -3.45 8.98 10.26
N PHE A 130 -4.45 8.22 9.81
CA PHE A 130 -5.01 8.36 8.46
C PHE A 130 -6.04 9.48 8.40
N LYS A 131 -6.94 9.55 9.40
CA LYS A 131 -8.06 10.49 9.41
C LYS A 131 -7.67 11.96 9.47
N GLN A 132 -6.51 12.30 10.03
CA GLN A 132 -6.00 13.68 10.00
C GLN A 132 -5.79 14.24 8.58
N TYR A 133 -5.72 13.38 7.55
CA TYR A 133 -5.56 13.79 6.15
C TYR A 133 -6.89 13.84 5.37
N ALA A 134 -8.02 13.50 6.01
CA ALA A 134 -9.36 13.63 5.42
C ALA A 134 -9.90 15.07 5.51
N ASP A 135 -9.30 15.89 6.38
CA ASP A 135 -9.71 17.28 6.55
C ASP A 135 -9.47 18.06 5.26
N SER A 136 -10.54 18.65 4.71
CA SER A 136 -10.48 19.50 3.52
C SER A 136 -9.56 20.72 3.66
N SER A 137 -9.23 21.12 4.89
CA SER A 137 -8.27 22.20 5.18
C SER A 137 -6.82 21.71 5.24
N TYR A 138 -6.56 20.41 5.13
CA TYR A 138 -5.21 19.88 5.08
C TYR A 138 -4.44 20.46 3.90
N VAL A 139 -3.35 21.15 4.19
CA VAL A 139 -2.38 21.63 3.21
C VAL A 139 -1.11 20.81 3.40
N ALA A 140 -0.70 20.10 2.35
CA ALA A 140 0.58 19.40 2.36
C ALA A 140 1.71 20.41 2.62
N PRO A 141 2.60 20.16 3.59
CA PRO A 141 3.70 21.08 3.87
C PRO A 141 4.56 21.25 2.62
N LYS A 142 5.01 22.48 2.37
CA LYS A 142 6.02 22.73 1.35
C LYS A 142 7.32 22.08 1.78
N VAL A 143 8.02 21.56 0.79
CA VAL A 143 9.19 20.70 0.95
C VAL A 143 10.34 21.38 0.26
N ASP A 144 11.42 21.61 0.99
CA ASP A 144 12.66 22.09 0.41
C ASP A 144 13.52 20.91 -0.06
N TRP A 145 13.46 20.65 -1.37
CA TRP A 145 14.19 19.55 -2.01
C TRP A 145 15.70 19.76 -2.01
N GLU A 146 16.16 21.02 -2.04
CA GLU A 146 17.58 21.38 -2.03
C GLU A 146 18.18 21.17 -0.65
N LYS A 147 17.40 21.37 0.41
CA LYS A 147 17.81 21.11 1.80
C LYS A 147 17.61 19.67 2.27
N GLY A 148 17.05 18.81 1.42
CA GLY A 148 16.83 17.40 1.75
C GLY A 148 15.81 17.19 2.87
N GLU A 149 14.78 18.04 2.96
CA GLU A 149 13.72 17.89 3.95
C GLU A 149 12.96 16.56 3.79
N PHE A 150 12.60 15.96 4.93
CA PHE A 150 11.90 14.66 4.96
C PHE A 150 10.65 14.68 4.12
N GLN A 151 10.44 13.63 3.32
CA GLN A 151 9.22 13.39 2.56
C GLN A 151 8.65 11.99 2.75
N THR A 152 7.33 11.91 2.61
CA THR A 152 6.62 10.63 2.59
C THR A 152 5.91 10.47 1.26
N ILE A 153 6.03 9.28 0.68
CA ILE A 153 5.27 8.87 -0.51
C ILE A 153 4.03 8.04 -0.15
N MET A 154 3.82 7.79 1.14
CA MET A 154 2.66 7.06 1.61
C MET A 154 1.40 7.85 1.21
N PRO A 155 0.44 7.25 0.48
CA PRO A 155 -0.73 7.97 -0.01
C PRO A 155 -1.76 8.20 1.11
N TRP A 156 -1.39 9.01 2.10
CA TRP A 156 -2.17 9.29 3.29
C TRP A 156 -3.57 9.84 2.95
N SER A 157 -3.65 10.78 2.01
CA SER A 157 -4.93 11.38 1.59
C SER A 157 -5.86 10.38 0.91
N MET A 158 -5.31 9.41 0.16
CA MET A 158 -6.12 8.37 -0.48
C MET A 158 -6.73 7.42 0.55
N TYR A 159 -5.95 7.00 1.54
CA TYR A 159 -6.45 6.12 2.61
C TYR A 159 -7.30 6.84 3.67
N ALA A 160 -7.25 8.17 3.74
CA ALA A 160 -8.06 8.94 4.67
C ALA A 160 -9.57 8.75 4.44
N GLY A 161 -9.97 8.41 3.21
CA GLY A 161 -11.35 8.09 2.83
C GLY A 161 -11.86 6.73 3.33
N MET A 162 -10.99 5.81 3.76
CA MET A 162 -11.39 4.51 4.32
C MET A 162 -12.23 4.70 5.59
N THR A 163 -13.20 3.83 5.86
CA THR A 163 -13.99 3.95 7.09
C THR A 163 -13.14 3.65 8.32
N GLU A 164 -13.57 4.10 9.51
CA GLU A 164 -12.88 3.72 10.75
C GLU A 164 -12.96 2.21 11.03
N GLN A 165 -14.01 1.54 10.53
CA GLN A 165 -14.12 0.09 10.57
C GLN A 165 -13.03 -0.57 9.73
N ASP A 166 -12.80 -0.10 8.50
CA ASP A 166 -11.77 -0.64 7.60
C ASP A 166 -10.37 -0.46 8.18
N LEU A 167 -10.04 0.77 8.59
CA LEU A 167 -8.74 1.09 9.19
C LEU A 167 -8.52 0.31 10.49
N GLY A 168 -9.56 0.19 11.30
CA GLY A 168 -9.50 -0.57 12.52
C GLY A 168 -9.36 -2.08 12.31
N ALA A 169 -10.02 -2.64 11.29
CA ALA A 169 -9.86 -4.03 10.90
C ALA A 169 -8.43 -4.31 10.40
N ILE A 170 -7.85 -3.39 9.59
CA ILE A 170 -6.43 -3.48 9.19
C ILE A 170 -5.53 -3.52 10.42
N TYR A 171 -5.74 -2.64 11.40
CA TYR A 171 -4.97 -2.67 12.66
C TYR A 171 -5.13 -4.01 13.39
N ASP A 172 -6.35 -4.53 13.51
CA ASP A 172 -6.62 -5.82 14.16
C ASP A 172 -5.97 -6.99 13.43
N TYR A 173 -5.90 -6.94 12.09
CA TYR A 173 -5.13 -7.88 11.28
C TYR A 173 -3.62 -7.75 11.50
N LEU A 174 -3.05 -6.53 11.57
CA LEU A 174 -1.61 -6.32 11.82
C LEU A 174 -1.16 -6.92 13.16
N LYS A 175 -2.05 -7.04 14.16
CA LYS A 175 -1.78 -7.76 15.41
C LYS A 175 -1.60 -9.27 15.25
N THR A 176 -2.04 -9.83 14.12
CA THR A 176 -1.87 -11.26 13.79
C THR A 176 -0.60 -11.52 12.99
N VAL A 177 -0.01 -10.47 12.38
CA VAL A 177 1.28 -10.57 11.67
C VAL A 177 2.40 -10.78 12.68
N GLN A 178 3.35 -11.66 12.36
CA GLN A 178 4.51 -11.92 13.20
C GLN A 178 5.26 -10.60 13.49
N PRO A 179 5.43 -10.20 14.77
CA PRO A 179 6.25 -9.04 15.12
C PRO A 179 7.71 -9.25 14.67
N VAL A 180 8.28 -8.26 13.99
CA VAL A 180 9.66 -8.32 13.50
C VAL A 180 10.47 -7.19 14.10
N ALA A 181 11.61 -7.53 14.71
CA ALA A 181 12.60 -6.55 15.13
C ALA A 181 13.36 -6.01 13.92
N ASN A 182 12.88 -4.89 13.38
CA ASN A 182 13.54 -4.16 12.29
C ASN A 182 13.40 -2.66 12.53
N GLN A 183 14.51 -2.00 12.86
CA GLN A 183 14.56 -0.54 13.02
C GLN A 183 14.99 0.05 11.68
N VAL A 184 14.08 0.76 11.03
CA VAL A 184 14.34 1.36 9.71
C VAL A 184 14.66 2.84 9.89
N VAL A 185 15.80 3.28 9.35
CA VAL A 185 16.07 4.71 9.15
C VAL A 185 15.27 5.15 7.93
N THR A 186 14.20 5.92 8.16
CA THR A 186 13.23 6.25 7.11
C THR A 186 13.73 7.27 6.11
N TRP A 187 14.77 8.04 6.42
CA TRP A 187 15.28 9.10 5.54
C TRP A 187 16.78 9.30 5.73
N THR A 188 17.52 9.35 4.63
CA THR A 188 18.97 9.59 4.56
C THR A 188 19.32 10.36 3.32
#